data_AF-A0A9P0ALP6-F1
#
_entry.id   AF-A0A9P0ALP6-F1
#
_cell.length_a   1.000
_cell.length_b   1.000
_cell.length_c   1.000
_cell.angle_alpha   90.00
_cell.angle_beta   90.00
_cell.angle_gamma   90.00
#
_symmetry.space_group_name_H-M   'P 1'
#
loop_
_entity.id
_entity.type
_entity.pdbx_description
1 polymer ?
#
loop_
_entity_poly.entity_id
_entity_poly.type
_entity_poly.pdbx_seq_one_letter_code
_entity_poly.pdbx_strand_id
1 'polypeptide(L)' 'MVDNSDLELPRFAIELRSPLSDVPLHLHGRPYENKFVINSKNSLGSWGNEETAMAPSLHPGDKISLAITCSRESLQVSII' A
#
# COMPACT_ATOMS: atom_id res chain seq x y z
N MET A 1 -29.85 17.84 -1.05
CA MET A 1 -29.09 16.83 -0.27
C MET A 1 -28.13 16.21 -1.25
N VAL A 2 -26.88 16.68 -1.30
CA VAL A 2 -25.86 16.01 -2.12
C VAL A 2 -25.54 14.73 -1.36
N ASP A 3 -25.72 13.59 -2.02
CA ASP A 3 -25.25 12.31 -1.52
C ASP A 3 -23.73 12.41 -1.37
N ASN A 4 -23.29 12.55 -0.12
CA ASN A 4 -21.89 12.58 0.28
C ASN A 4 -21.38 11.14 0.45
N SER A 5 -21.86 10.21 -0.38
CA SER A 5 -21.30 8.86 -0.49
C SER A 5 -19.84 9.03 -0.91
N ASP A 6 -18.98 8.96 0.11
CA ASP A 6 -17.53 8.97 0.08
C ASP A 6 -16.95 9.14 -1.32
N LEU A 7 -16.64 10.39 -1.69
CA LEU A 7 -15.65 10.62 -2.74
C LEU A 7 -14.37 9.95 -2.23
N GLU A 8 -14.19 8.68 -2.60
CA GLU A 8 -13.02 7.90 -2.23
C GLU A 8 -11.82 8.71 -2.69
N LEU A 9 -11.15 9.31 -1.72
CA LEU A 9 -9.99 10.15 -1.95
C LEU A 9 -8.99 9.33 -2.78
N PRO A 10 -8.45 9.86 -3.88
CA PRO A 10 -7.58 9.09 -4.76
C PRO A 10 -6.53 8.28 -4.00
N ARG A 11 -6.58 6.96 -4.15
CA ARG A 11 -5.63 5.99 -3.58
C ARG A 11 -4.94 5.21 -4.69
N PHE A 12 -3.80 4.59 -4.39
CA PHE A 12 -3.15 3.66 -5.30
C PHE A 12 -2.57 2.47 -4.55
N ALA A 13 -2.40 1.35 -5.24
CA ALA A 13 -1.75 0.16 -4.69
C ALA A 13 -0.55 -0.23 -5.55
N ILE A 14 0.53 -0.62 -4.89
CA ILE A 14 1.67 -1.30 -5.50
C ILE A 14 1.72 -2.69 -4.88
N GLU A 15 1.71 -3.72 -5.72
CA GLU A 15 1.64 -5.11 -5.27
C GLU A 15 2.76 -5.96 -5.85
N LEU A 16 3.34 -6.81 -5.01
CA LEU A 16 4.10 -7.97 -5.45
C LEU A 16 3.18 -9.19 -5.39
N ARG A 17 3.10 -9.93 -6.48
CA ARG A 17 2.21 -11.09 -6.62
C ARG A 17 3.00 -12.35 -6.96
N SER A 18 2.69 -13.44 -6.28
CA SER A 18 3.20 -14.76 -6.65
C SER A 18 2.39 -15.32 -7.83
N PRO A 19 2.96 -16.25 -8.62
CA PRO A 19 2.18 -17.00 -9.61
C PRO A 19 1.04 -17.81 -9.00
N LEU A 20 1.09 -18.10 -7.69
CA LEU A 20 0.09 -18.84 -6.93
C LEU A 20 -1.02 -17.94 -6.36
N SER A 21 -1.09 -16.67 -6.80
CA SER A 21 -2.08 -15.66 -6.39
C SER A 21 -1.90 -15.09 -4.98
N ASP A 22 -0.85 -15.45 -4.24
CA ASP A 22 -0.51 -14.75 -3.01
C ASP A 22 -0.05 -13.33 -3.32
N VAL A 23 -0.34 -12.39 -2.41
CA VAL A 23 0.16 -11.02 -2.45
C VAL A 23 1.07 -10.83 -1.24
N PRO A 24 2.37 -11.19 -1.32
CA PRO A 24 3.30 -11.00 -0.21
C PRO A 24 3.50 -9.52 0.18
N LEU A 25 3.23 -8.58 -0.73
CA LEU A 25 3.23 -7.15 -0.44
C LEU A 25 2.07 -6.46 -1.14
N HIS A 26 1.21 -5.81 -0.37
CA HIS A 26 0.24 -4.83 -0.81
C HIS A 26 0.55 -3.50 -0.12
N LEU A 27 1.14 -2.57 -0.87
CA LEU A 27 1.45 -1.22 -0.41
C LEU A 27 0.37 -0.27 -0.93
N HIS A 28 -0.49 0.19 -0.03
CA HIS A 28 -1.60 1.08 -0.33
C HIS A 28 -1.23 2.52 0.04
N GLY A 29 -0.97 3.35 -0.97
CA GLY A 29 -0.76 4.78 -0.80
C GLY A 29 -2.07 5.51 -0.59
N ARG A 30 -2.15 6.28 0.50
CA ARG A 30 -3.30 7.13 0.84
C ARG A 30 -2.84 8.59 0.97
N PRO A 31 -2.65 9.31 -0.14
CA PRO A 31 -2.07 10.65 -0.12
C PRO A 31 -2.84 11.65 0.74
N TYR A 32 -4.16 11.62 0.72
CA TYR A 32 -4.97 12.51 1.55
C TYR A 32 -5.00 12.15 3.04
N GLU A 33 -4.42 11.00 3.40
CA GLU A 33 -4.19 10.57 4.78
C GLU A 33 -2.70 10.65 5.16
N ASN A 34 -1.83 11.13 4.26
CA ASN A 34 -0.38 11.21 4.44
C ASN A 34 0.24 9.92 4.98
N LYS A 35 -0.18 8.77 4.45
CA LYS A 35 0.29 7.46 4.93
C LYS A 35 0.30 6.38 3.86
N PHE A 36 1.07 5.34 4.15
CA PHE A 36 0.97 4.03 3.51
C PHE A 36 0.34 3.03 4.47
N VAL A 37 -0.47 2.14 3.92
CA VAL A 37 -0.93 0.93 4.59
C VAL A 37 -0.33 -0.27 3.88
N ILE A 38 0.33 -1.14 4.62
CA ILE A 38 1.02 -2.31 4.14
C ILE A 38 0.26 -3.54 4.63
N ASN A 39 0.05 -4.52 3.77
CA ASN A 39 -0.53 -5.79 4.15
C ASN A 39 -0.01 -6.91 3.25
N SER A 40 -0.38 -8.15 3.56
CA SER A 40 -0.21 -9.33 2.72
C SER A 40 -1.55 -10.05 2.55
N LYS A 41 -1.69 -10.79 1.45
CA LYS A 41 -2.87 -11.61 1.15
C LYS A 41 -2.43 -13.03 0.83
N ASN A 42 -3.03 -14.01 1.47
CA ASN A 42 -2.79 -15.41 1.11
C ASN A 42 -3.53 -15.79 -0.18
N SER A 43 -3.15 -16.92 -0.79
CA SER A 43 -3.77 -17.48 -1.99
C SER A 43 -5.25 -17.84 -1.84
N LEU A 44 -5.76 -17.98 -0.60
CA LEU A 44 -7.19 -18.16 -0.32
C LEU A 44 -7.97 -16.83 -0.33
N GLY A 45 -7.26 -15.71 -0.46
CA GLY A 45 -7.83 -14.38 -0.56
C GLY A 45 -8.04 -13.66 0.76
N SER A 46 -7.53 -14.18 1.87
CA SER A 46 -7.60 -13.52 3.18
C SER A 46 -6.46 -12.52 3.34
N TRP A 47 -6.80 -11.32 3.79
CA TRP A 47 -5.84 -10.30 4.21
C TRP A 47 -5.26 -10.62 5.59
N GLY A 48 -3.99 -10.28 5.77
CA GLY A 48 -3.35 -10.26 7.08
C GLY A 48 -3.67 -9.01 7.88
N ASN A 49 -2.85 -8.76 8.91
CA ASN A 49 -2.93 -7.55 9.72
C ASN A 49 -2.34 -6.37 8.95
N GLU A 50 -3.03 -5.23 8.99
CA GLU A 50 -2.51 -3.99 8.40
C GLU A 50 -1.35 -3.43 9.23
N GLU A 51 -0.27 -3.05 8.55
CA GLU A 51 0.81 -2.23 9.07
C GLU A 51 0.68 -0.82 8.50
N THR A 52 0.89 0.21 9.31
CA THR A 52 0.75 1.61 8.87
C THR A 52 2.06 2.36 9.01
N ALA A 53 2.46 3.07 7.96
CA ALA A 53 3.62 3.95 7.95
C ALA A 53 3.20 5.37 7.58
N MET A 54 3.54 6.35 8.43
CA MET A 54 3.31 7.76 8.12
C MET A 54 4.20 8.19 6.95
N ALA A 55 3.62 8.93 6.01
CA ALA A 55 4.28 9.46 4.82
C ALA A 55 3.88 10.94 4.61
N PRO A 56 4.47 11.87 5.38
CA PRO A 56 4.13 13.29 5.31
C PRO A 56 4.44 13.94 3.96
N SER A 57 5.24 13.29 3.11
CA SER A 57 5.60 13.75 1.75
C SER A 57 4.77 13.09 0.65
N LEU A 58 3.73 12.31 0.99
CA LEU A 58 2.86 11.66 0.02
C LEU A 58 1.66 12.56 -0.28
N HIS A 59 1.81 13.56 -1.16
CA HIS A 59 0.69 14.38 -1.60
C HIS A 59 0.22 14.03 -3.03
N PRO A 60 -1.04 14.33 -3.37
CA PRO A 60 -1.51 14.23 -4.74
C PRO A 60 -0.63 15.06 -5.70
N GLY A 61 -0.14 14.42 -6.75
CA GLY A 61 0.75 15.04 -7.76
C GLY A 61 2.24 14.94 -7.45
N ASP A 62 2.62 14.51 -6.25
CA ASP A 62 4.03 14.30 -5.91
C ASP A 62 4.59 13.06 -6.64
N LYS A 63 5.86 13.16 -7.00
CA LYS A 63 6.63 11.98 -7.43
C LYS A 63 7.13 11.27 -6.19
N ILE A 64 6.93 9.95 -6.15
CA ILE A 64 7.50 9.09 -5.13
C ILE A 64 8.53 8.17 -5.77
N SER A 65 9.65 7.98 -5.11
CA SER A 65 10.59 6.92 -5.42
C SER A 65 10.59 5.93 -4.27
N LEU A 66 10.58 4.64 -4.61
CA LEU A 66 10.47 3.54 -3.67
C LEU A 66 11.53 2.49 -4.00
N ALA A 67 12.12 1.90 -2.96
CA ALA A 67 12.90 0.68 -3.07
C ALA A 67 12.18 -0.43 -2.32
N ILE A 68 12.03 -1.59 -2.95
CA ILE A 68 11.51 -2.80 -2.31
C ILE A 68 12.66 -3.80 -2.23
N THR A 69 13.12 -4.06 -1.01
CA THR A 69 14.21 -5.01 -0.74
C THR A 69 13.61 -6.34 -0.33
N CYS A 70 13.93 -7.40 -1.06
CA CYS A 70 13.57 -8.77 -0.70
C CYS A 70 14.75 -9.42 0.03
N SER A 71 14.56 -9.77 1.29
CA SER A 71 15.54 -10.52 2.10
C SER A 71 15.05 -11.94 2.35
N ARG A 72 15.83 -12.75 3.08
CA ARG A 72 15.43 -14.13 3.42
C ARG A 72 14.24 -14.14 4.38
N GLU A 73 14.14 -13.16 5.26
CA GLU A 73 13.16 -13.14 6.37
C GLU A 73 11.99 -12.18 6.13
N SER A 74 12.19 -11.12 5.34
CA SER A 74 11.19 -10.07 5.19
C SER A 74 11.29 -9.30 3.86
N LEU A 75 10.21 -8.59 3.57
CA LEU A 75 10.20 -7.51 2.58
C LEU A 75 10.34 -6.18 3.33
N GLN A 76 11.17 -5.30 2.79
CA GLN A 76 11.30 -3.93 3.29
C GLN A 76 10.91 -2.95 2.18
N VAL A 77 10.09 -1.97 2.53
CA VAL A 77 9.77 -0.82 1.67
C VAL A 77 10.50 0.40 2.20
N SER A 78 11.24 1.10 1.33
CA SER A 78 11.91 2.37 1.65
C SER A 78 11.46 3.45 0.68
N ILE A 79 11.15 4.64 1.22
CA ILE A 79 10.96 5.86 0.43
C ILE A 79 12.33 6.47 0.19
N ILE A 80 12.68 6.80 -1.05
CA ILE A 80 14.00 7.36 -1.45
C ILE A 80 13.86 8.70 -2.17
#